data_AF-A0A927WPG5-F1
#
_entry.id   AF-A0A927WPG5-F1
#
_cell.length_a   1.000
_cell.length_b   1.000
_cell.length_c   1.000
_cell.angle_alpha   90.00
_cell.angle_beta   90.00
_cell.angle_gamma   90.00
#
_symmetry.space_group_name_H-M   'P 1'
#
loop_
_entity.id
_entity.type
_entity.pdbx_description
1 polymer ?
#
loop_
_entity_poly.entity_id
_entity_poly.type
_entity_poly.pdbx_seq_one_letter_code
_entity_poly.pdbx_strand_id
1 'polypeptide(L)'
;MPCAMLRQRTKEPQPSRHSKPRNWKRSRMKMKVITSGKKPTDPWGQLALKAIHDEQAFTELYAYFFPRVYQYLLKKTQDSHLADELVETAFIRMYQHLSQYDPEKGAFSTWLFRIATNVLSKHYGSKAVTMQLPWEENFDPAAP
;
A
#
# COMPACT_ATOMS: atom_id res chain seq x y z
N MET A 1 7.46 -58.63 43.47
CA MET A 1 8.46 -58.12 42.52
C MET A 1 7.74 -57.53 41.31
N PRO A 2 7.38 -56.23 41.32
CA PRO A 2 6.74 -55.56 40.19
C PRO A 2 7.79 -54.91 39.29
N CYS A 3 7.78 -55.25 38.00
CA CYS A 3 8.65 -54.64 37.01
C CYS A 3 7.98 -53.39 36.44
N ALA A 4 8.73 -52.29 36.46
CA ALA A 4 8.39 -50.99 35.93
C ALA A 4 7.98 -51.02 34.46
N MET A 5 7.15 -50.06 34.02
CA MET A 5 7.59 -49.11 33.01
C MET A 5 6.63 -47.91 32.94
N LEU A 6 7.23 -46.77 33.23
CA LEU A 6 6.84 -45.42 32.89
C LEU A 6 6.52 -45.31 31.38
N ARG A 7 5.45 -44.63 30.99
CA ARG A 7 5.51 -43.70 29.86
C ARG A 7 4.44 -42.63 29.97
N GLN A 8 4.96 -41.45 30.25
CA GLN A 8 4.25 -40.20 30.34
C GLN A 8 3.48 -39.95 29.05
N ARG A 9 2.23 -39.53 29.21
CA ARG A 9 1.37 -39.02 28.15
C ARG A 9 1.97 -37.70 27.66
N THR A 10 2.88 -37.76 26.69
CA THR A 10 3.43 -36.57 26.04
C THR A 10 2.29 -35.84 25.33
N LYS A 11 1.93 -34.64 25.82
CA LYS A 11 1.08 -33.70 25.10
C LYS A 11 1.76 -33.39 23.77
N GLU A 12 1.21 -33.90 22.67
CA GLU A 12 1.47 -33.34 21.35
C GLU A 12 1.04 -31.85 21.35
N PRO A 13 1.92 -30.91 20.99
CA PRO A 13 1.50 -29.54 20.77
C PRO A 13 0.68 -29.49 19.48
N GLN A 14 -0.62 -29.21 19.65
CA GLN A 14 -1.55 -28.94 18.55
C GLN A 14 -1.01 -27.78 17.70
N PRO A 15 -0.90 -27.90 16.37
CA PRO A 15 -0.51 -26.80 15.52
C PRO A 15 -1.55 -25.67 15.65
N SER A 16 -1.09 -24.52 16.12
CA SER A 16 -1.90 -23.32 16.33
C SER A 16 -2.70 -22.98 15.08
N ARG A 17 -4.03 -23.00 15.23
CA ARG A 17 -5.01 -22.55 14.24
C ARG A 17 -4.62 -21.15 13.72
N HIS A 18 -4.23 -21.09 12.44
CA HIS A 18 -4.44 -19.95 11.55
C HIS A 18 -3.69 -18.63 11.86
N SER A 19 -2.39 -18.60 11.60
CA SER A 19 -1.71 -17.34 11.26
C SER A 19 -2.12 -16.93 9.84
N LYS A 20 -3.23 -16.20 9.71
CA LYS A 20 -3.61 -15.58 8.42
C LYS A 20 -2.52 -14.57 8.03
N PRO A 21 -2.03 -14.56 6.77
CA PRO A 21 -1.03 -13.61 6.34
C PRO A 21 -1.53 -12.17 6.52
N ARG A 22 -0.64 -11.35 7.08
CA ARG A 22 -0.77 -9.92 7.39
C ARG A 22 -0.90 -9.07 6.12
N ASN A 23 -1.80 -9.38 5.18
CA ASN A 23 -2.15 -8.49 4.05
C ASN A 23 -3.49 -8.78 3.33
N TRP A 24 -4.36 -9.66 3.83
CA TRP A 24 -5.41 -10.24 2.98
C TRP A 24 -6.70 -9.42 2.78
N LYS A 25 -6.85 -8.25 3.42
CA LYS A 25 -8.01 -7.36 3.16
C LYS A 25 -7.57 -5.99 2.69
N ARG A 26 -7.07 -5.93 1.45
CA ARG A 26 -7.21 -4.72 0.62
C ARG A 26 -8.70 -4.52 0.42
N SER A 27 -9.30 -3.73 1.30
CA SER A 27 -10.71 -3.35 1.26
C SER A 27 -10.98 -2.81 -0.13
N ARG A 28 -11.65 -3.66 -0.93
CA ARG A 28 -12.00 -3.39 -2.31
C ARG A 28 -13.11 -2.36 -2.23
N MET A 29 -12.74 -1.09 -2.09
CA MET A 29 -13.64 0.02 -2.33
C MET A 29 -14.13 -0.20 -3.76
N LYS A 30 -15.38 -0.65 -3.91
CA LYS A 30 -16.01 -0.94 -5.19
C LYS A 30 -16.24 0.40 -5.90
N MET A 31 -15.17 1.01 -6.40
CA MET A 31 -15.26 1.88 -7.56
C MET A 31 -15.86 0.97 -8.65
N LYS A 32 -17.13 1.19 -9.00
CA LYS A 32 -17.77 0.50 -10.11
C LYS A 32 -16.95 0.84 -11.36
N VAL A 33 -15.99 -0.01 -11.72
CA VAL A 33 -15.37 0.00 -13.05
C VAL A 33 -16.41 -0.63 -13.97
N ILE A 34 -17.39 0.18 -14.37
CA ILE A 34 -18.18 -0.07 -15.56
C ILE A 34 -17.31 0.30 -16.74
N THR A 35 -16.61 -0.65 -17.37
CA THR A 35 -16.32 -0.56 -18.80
C THR A 35 -16.30 -1.96 -19.42
N SER A 36 -17.28 -2.13 -20.31
CA SER A 36 -17.54 -3.27 -21.17
C SER A 36 -16.53 -3.32 -22.33
N GLY A 37 -15.95 -4.48 -22.60
CA GLY A 37 -15.74 -5.06 -23.95
C GLY A 37 -14.94 -4.33 -25.04
N LYS A 38 -14.53 -3.08 -24.89
CA LYS A 38 -13.61 -2.37 -25.80
C LYS A 38 -12.66 -1.54 -24.95
N LYS A 39 -11.35 -1.73 -25.13
CA LYS A 39 -10.32 -0.92 -24.45
C LYS A 39 -10.67 0.55 -24.66
N PRO A 40 -11.01 1.33 -23.62
CA PRO A 40 -11.02 2.78 -23.77
C PRO A 40 -9.56 3.12 -24.05
N THR A 41 -9.29 3.64 -25.24
CA THR A 41 -8.05 4.35 -25.51
C THR A 41 -7.99 5.47 -24.49
N ASP A 42 -7.34 5.24 -23.35
CA ASP A 42 -7.21 6.24 -22.29
C ASP A 42 -6.27 7.31 -22.83
N PRO A 43 -6.78 8.53 -23.17
CA PRO A 43 -5.93 9.58 -23.71
C PRO A 43 -4.79 9.91 -22.73
N TRP A 44 -5.06 9.77 -21.43
CA TRP A 44 -4.09 9.98 -20.36
C TRP A 44 -3.03 8.89 -20.31
N GLY A 45 -3.34 7.66 -20.72
CA GLY A 45 -2.38 6.57 -20.78
C GLY A 45 -1.31 6.81 -21.85
N GLN A 46 -1.72 7.32 -23.02
CA GLN A 46 -0.77 7.70 -24.08
C GLN A 46 0.07 8.92 -23.69
N LEU A 47 -0.56 9.92 -23.07
CA LEU A 47 0.14 11.11 -22.58
C LEU A 47 1.16 10.74 -21.49
N ALA A 48 0.82 9.80 -20.60
CA ALA A 48 1.73 9.28 -19.58
C ALA A 48 2.97 8.59 -20.17
N LEU A 49 2.83 7.87 -21.28
CA LEU A 49 3.99 7.28 -21.98
C LEU A 49 4.90 8.35 -22.60
N LYS A 50 4.31 9.41 -23.18
CA LYS A 50 5.08 10.56 -23.70
C LYS A 50 5.78 11.33 -22.59
N ALA A 51 5.11 11.50 -21.45
CA ALA A 51 5.61 12.22 -20.28
C ALA A 51 6.91 11.66 -19.67
N ILE A 52 7.35 10.46 -20.07
CA ILE A 52 8.65 9.90 -19.71
C ILE A 52 9.80 10.71 -20.35
N HIS A 53 9.56 11.31 -21.52
CA HIS A 53 10.57 12.02 -22.31
C HIS A 53 10.15 13.46 -22.66
N ASP A 54 8.91 13.84 -22.40
CA ASP A 54 8.33 15.12 -22.76
C ASP A 54 7.76 15.83 -21.52
N GLU A 55 8.42 16.92 -21.13
CA GLU A 55 8.02 17.75 -19.99
C GLU A 55 6.66 18.43 -20.21
N GLN A 56 6.29 18.75 -21.45
CA GLN A 56 5.00 19.36 -21.75
C GLN A 56 3.87 18.36 -21.53
N ALA A 57 4.06 17.12 -22.00
CA ALA A 57 3.12 16.03 -21.75
C ALA A 57 2.95 15.75 -20.24
N PHE A 58 4.04 15.82 -19.48
CA PHE A 58 3.98 15.70 -18.02
C PHE A 58 3.20 16.86 -17.38
N THR A 59 3.45 18.09 -17.83
CA THR A 59 2.79 19.29 -17.31
C THR A 59 1.29 19.25 -17.53
N GLU A 60 0.84 18.85 -18.73
CA GLU A 60 -0.58 18.68 -19.04
C GLU A 60 -1.23 17.61 -18.15
N LEU A 61 -0.55 16.48 -17.97
CA LEU A 61 -1.00 15.41 -17.10
C LEU A 61 -1.10 15.88 -15.64
N TYR A 62 -0.10 16.59 -15.15
CA TYR A 62 -0.07 17.15 -13.79
C TYR A 62 -1.22 18.14 -13.59
N ALA A 63 -1.39 19.12 -14.48
CA ALA A 63 -2.44 20.13 -14.39
C ALA A 63 -3.84 19.51 -14.33
N TYR A 64 -4.07 18.41 -15.05
CA TYR A 64 -5.35 17.74 -15.05
C TYR A 64 -5.61 16.91 -13.78
N PHE A 65 -4.60 16.17 -13.30
CA PHE A 65 -4.78 15.23 -12.19
C PHE A 65 -4.57 15.86 -10.81
N PHE A 66 -3.75 16.90 -10.68
CA PHE A 66 -3.46 17.56 -9.41
C PHE A 66 -4.72 17.96 -8.62
N PRO A 67 -5.66 18.75 -9.17
CA PRO A 67 -6.86 19.15 -8.43
C PRO A 67 -7.74 17.95 -8.07
N ARG A 68 -7.74 16.88 -8.88
CA ARG A 68 -8.57 15.68 -8.64
C ARG A 68 -8.01 14.82 -7.52
N VAL A 69 -6.69 14.63 -7.49
CA VAL A 69 -6.02 13.89 -6.42
C VAL A 69 -6.08 14.68 -5.12
N TYR A 70 -5.90 16.00 -5.18
CA TYR A 70 -6.05 16.88 -4.02
C TYR A 70 -7.45 16.77 -3.40
N GLN A 71 -8.51 16.97 -4.19
CA GLN A 71 -9.87 16.84 -3.69
C GLN A 71 -10.19 15.44 -3.14
N TYR A 72 -9.62 14.40 -3.75
CA TYR A 72 -9.76 13.03 -3.25
C TYR A 72 -9.11 12.85 -1.88
N LEU A 73 -7.89 13.34 -1.69
CA LEU A 73 -7.18 13.24 -0.41
C LEU A 73 -7.81 14.15 0.64
N LEU A 74 -8.20 15.38 0.29
CA LEU A 74 -8.89 16.31 1.18
C LEU A 74 -10.19 15.70 1.73
N LYS A 75 -10.98 15.02 0.88
CA LYS A 75 -12.19 14.31 1.33
C LYS A 75 -11.90 13.15 2.30
N LYS A 76 -10.69 12.60 2.28
CA LYS A 76 -10.28 11.47 3.13
C LYS A 76 -9.61 11.92 4.42
N THR A 77 -8.82 12.98 4.38
CA THR A 77 -8.09 13.52 5.54
C THR A 77 -8.94 14.50 6.33
N GLN A 78 -9.84 15.23 5.66
CA GLN A 78 -10.56 16.39 6.20
C GLN A 78 -9.63 17.49 6.76
N ASP A 79 -8.37 17.47 6.32
CA ASP A 79 -7.30 18.38 6.73
C ASP A 79 -6.57 18.82 5.46
N SER A 80 -6.55 20.12 5.22
CA SER A 80 -5.93 20.72 4.03
C SER A 80 -4.41 20.59 4.05
N HIS A 81 -3.78 20.81 5.19
CA HIS A 81 -2.32 20.73 5.33
C HIS A 81 -1.85 19.31 5.05
N LEU A 82 -2.53 18.34 5.65
CA LEU A 82 -2.24 16.93 5.39
C LEU A 82 -2.56 16.54 3.94
N ALA A 83 -3.60 17.09 3.34
CA ALA A 83 -3.91 16.81 1.93
C ALA A 83 -2.81 17.29 0.99
N ASP A 84 -2.25 18.48 1.22
CA ASP A 84 -1.15 19.04 0.43
C ASP A 84 0.11 18.15 0.51
N GLU A 85 0.54 17.79 1.71
CA GLU A 85 1.70 16.90 1.94
C GLU A 85 1.54 15.55 1.23
N LEU A 86 0.34 14.96 1.31
CA LEU A 86 0.08 13.65 0.71
C LEU A 86 -0.03 13.74 -0.81
N VAL A 87 -0.56 14.84 -1.36
CA VAL A 87 -0.61 15.08 -2.81
C VAL A 87 0.81 15.17 -3.35
N GLU A 88 1.68 15.96 -2.73
CA GLU A 88 3.06 16.13 -3.16
C GLU A 88 3.79 14.78 -3.17
N THR A 89 3.65 14.03 -2.08
CA THR A 89 4.21 12.67 -1.96
C THR A 89 3.65 11.73 -3.03
N ALA A 90 2.36 11.82 -3.36
CA ALA A 90 1.74 11.00 -4.39
C ALA A 90 2.25 11.31 -5.79
N PHE A 91 2.44 12.59 -6.13
CA PHE A 91 2.97 13.01 -7.42
C PHE A 91 4.45 12.68 -7.58
N ILE A 92 5.26 12.82 -6.51
CA ILE A 92 6.66 12.37 -6.51
C ILE A 92 6.73 10.86 -6.81
N ARG A 93 5.91 10.05 -6.14
CA ARG A 93 5.87 8.60 -6.40
C ARG A 93 5.35 8.25 -7.78
N MET A 94 4.33 8.97 -8.25
CA MET A 94 3.84 8.81 -9.61
C MET A 94 4.96 9.05 -10.61
N TYR A 95 5.72 10.13 -10.48
CA TYR A 95 6.85 10.42 -11.37
C TYR A 95 7.92 9.32 -11.32
N GLN A 96 8.32 8.88 -10.12
CA GLN A 96 9.31 7.81 -9.94
C GLN A 96 8.89 6.47 -10.57
N HIS A 97 7.59 6.17 -10.58
CA HIS A 97 7.04 4.93 -11.14
C HIS A 97 6.43 5.10 -12.53
N LEU A 98 6.52 6.29 -13.13
CA LEU A 98 5.87 6.60 -14.41
C LEU A 98 6.41 5.71 -15.53
N SER A 99 7.71 5.41 -15.52
CA SER A 99 8.36 4.48 -16.45
C SER A 99 7.89 3.02 -16.32
N GLN A 100 7.28 2.66 -15.19
CA GLN A 100 6.72 1.33 -14.92
C GLN A 100 5.21 1.27 -15.20
N TYR A 101 4.61 2.38 -15.61
CA TYR A 101 3.20 2.41 -15.98
C TYR A 101 2.98 1.56 -17.24
N ASP A 102 1.96 0.70 -17.18
CA ASP A 102 1.62 -0.22 -18.25
C ASP A 102 0.13 -0.04 -18.58
N PRO A 103 -0.21 0.52 -19.75
CA PRO A 103 -1.60 0.76 -20.14
C PRO A 103 -2.40 -0.54 -20.33
N GLU A 104 -1.73 -1.69 -20.54
CA GLU A 104 -2.42 -2.99 -20.64
C GLU A 104 -2.92 -3.47 -19.28
N LYS A 105 -2.31 -3.01 -18.17
CA LYS A 105 -2.73 -3.36 -16.81
C LYS A 105 -3.87 -2.49 -16.29
N GLY A 106 -4.15 -1.35 -16.93
CA GLY A 106 -5.28 -0.48 -16.60
C GLY A 106 -5.08 1.00 -16.92
N ALA A 107 -6.17 1.76 -16.80
CA ALA A 107 -6.18 3.20 -17.03
C ALA A 107 -5.23 3.95 -16.09
N PHE A 108 -4.62 5.03 -16.59
CA PHE A 108 -3.63 5.82 -15.86
C PHE A 108 -4.22 6.41 -14.58
N SER A 109 -5.45 6.94 -14.69
CA SER A 109 -6.21 7.46 -13.56
C SER A 109 -6.32 6.44 -12.42
N THR A 110 -6.63 5.19 -12.73
CA THR A 110 -6.77 4.12 -11.72
C THR A 110 -5.44 3.81 -11.03
N TRP A 111 -4.35 3.80 -11.80
CA TRP A 111 -3.00 3.60 -11.27
C TRP A 111 -2.58 4.76 -10.34
N LEU A 112 -2.82 6.01 -10.74
CA LEU A 112 -2.51 7.19 -9.93
C LEU A 112 -3.32 7.24 -8.62
N PHE A 113 -4.64 7.02 -8.66
CA PHE A 113 -5.46 6.98 -7.45
C PHE A 113 -5.06 5.85 -6.49
N ARG A 114 -4.50 4.77 -7.03
CA ARG A 114 -3.93 3.69 -6.22
C ARG A 114 -2.63 4.11 -5.54
N ILE A 115 -1.78 4.89 -6.20
CA ILE A 115 -0.61 5.51 -5.55
C ILE A 115 -1.06 6.43 -4.41
N ALA A 116 -2.00 7.34 -4.67
CA ALA A 116 -2.54 8.25 -3.66
C ALA A 116 -3.11 7.49 -2.44
N THR A 117 -3.86 6.40 -2.68
CA THR A 117 -4.40 5.56 -1.62
C THR A 117 -3.31 4.85 -0.81
N ASN A 118 -2.24 4.41 -1.46
CA ASN A 118 -1.10 3.80 -0.77
C ASN A 118 -0.34 4.83 0.08
N VAL A 119 -0.19 6.06 -0.41
CA VAL A 119 0.41 7.18 0.34
C VAL A 119 -0.42 7.48 1.59
N LEU A 120 -1.73 7.64 1.44
CA LEU A 120 -2.67 7.82 2.54
C LEU A 120 -2.58 6.67 3.56
N SER A 121 -2.60 5.43 3.09
CA SER A 121 -2.52 4.25 3.95
C SER A 121 -1.19 4.17 4.71
N LYS A 122 -0.07 4.58 4.08
CA LYS A 122 1.24 4.64 4.73
C LYS A 122 1.23 5.69 5.84
N HIS A 123 0.67 6.88 5.60
CA HIS A 123 0.59 7.93 6.61
C HIS A 123 -0.16 7.47 7.86
N TYR A 124 -1.31 6.79 7.72
CA TYR A 124 -2.06 6.25 8.86
C TYR A 124 -1.48 4.97 9.45
N GLY A 125 -0.79 4.15 8.65
CA GLY A 125 -0.22 2.85 9.06
C GLY A 125 1.08 2.95 9.86
N SER A 126 1.79 4.08 9.78
CA SER A 126 3.07 4.29 10.50
C SER A 126 2.93 4.41 12.03
N LYS A 127 1.72 4.47 12.59
CA LYS A 127 1.51 4.52 14.06
C LYS A 127 1.63 3.16 14.77
N ALA A 128 1.80 2.05 14.05
CA ALA A 128 1.77 0.70 14.63
C ALA A 128 3.15 0.02 14.77
N VAL A 129 4.25 0.66 14.38
CA VAL A 129 5.60 0.08 14.52
C VAL A 129 6.56 1.12 15.09
N THR A 130 6.32 1.50 16.34
CA THR A 130 7.38 1.87 17.27
C THR A 130 6.98 1.27 18.61
N MET A 131 6.95 -0.06 18.65
CA MET A 131 7.20 -0.75 19.91
C MET A 131 8.69 -0.53 20.16
N GLN A 132 9.03 0.55 20.87
CA GLN A 132 10.32 0.64 21.55
C GLN A 132 10.38 -0.60 22.44
N LEU A 133 11.14 -1.62 22.02
CA LEU A 133 11.68 -2.58 22.97
C LEU A 133 12.91 -1.88 23.57
N PRO A 134 12.92 -1.60 24.88
CA PRO A 134 14.12 -1.13 25.55
C PRO A 134 15.22 -2.18 25.33
N TRP A 135 16.31 -1.78 24.69
CA TRP A 135 17.40 -2.66 24.29
C TRP A 135 18.31 -3.09 25.46
N GLU A 136 17.78 -3.29 26.67
CA GLU A 136 18.61 -3.50 27.87
C GLU A 136 18.18 -4.61 28.84
N GLU A 137 17.18 -5.47 28.55
CA GLU A 137 16.74 -6.48 29.55
C GLU A 137 16.85 -7.96 29.18
N ASN A 138 17.74 -8.37 28.26
CA ASN A 138 18.05 -9.82 28.12
C ASN A 138 19.49 -10.09 27.69
N PHE A 139 20.47 -9.59 28.45
CA PHE A 139 21.78 -10.24 28.50
C PHE A 139 22.12 -10.50 29.96
N ASP A 140 21.58 -11.60 30.48
CA ASP A 140 22.02 -12.16 31.75
C ASP A 140 22.95 -13.35 31.42
N PRO A 141 24.28 -13.18 31.40
CA PRO A 141 25.22 -14.25 31.05
C PRO A 141 25.43 -15.28 32.17
N ALA A 142 24.64 -15.22 33.25
CA ALA A 142 24.74 -16.08 34.41
C ALA A 142 23.44 -16.88 34.62
N ALA A 143 23.09 -17.72 33.65
CA ALA A 143 22.24 -18.88 33.92
C ALA A 143 23.10 -19.93 34.67
N PRO A 144 22.71 -20.39 35.88
CA PRO A 144 23.46 -21.37 36.65
C PRO A 144 23.47 -22.77 36.02
#